data_AF-A0A090W158-F1
#
_entry.id   AF-A0A090W158-F1
#
_cell.length_a   1.000
_cell.length_b   1.000
_cell.length_c   1.000
_cell.angle_alpha   90.00
_cell.angle_beta   90.00
_cell.angle_gamma   90.00
#
_symmetry.space_group_name_H-M   'P 1'
#
loop_
_entity.id
_entity.type
_entity.pdbx_description
1 polymer ?
#
loop_
_entity_poly.entity_id
_entity_poly.type
_entity_poly.pdbx_seq_one_letter_code
_entity_poly.pdbx_strand_id
1 'polypeptide(L)' 'MEKEEIFSKVLRAGRRTYFFDVRATKADDYYLTITESKKLQTTMDRTTTKNIKSISIKKILPNLKKF' A
#
# COMPACT_ATOMS: atom_id res chain seq x y z
N MET A 1 16.04 -5.45 -10.18
CA MET A 1 14.78 -6.21 -10.40
C MET A 1 13.68 -5.46 -9.69
N GLU A 2 13.00 -4.63 -10.47
CA GLU A 2 11.73 -3.97 -10.16
C GLU A 2 10.77 -5.09 -9.76
N LYS A 3 10.45 -5.20 -8.46
CA LYS A 3 9.49 -6.22 -8.00
C LYS A 3 8.14 -5.82 -8.58
N GLU A 4 7.75 -6.47 -9.68
CA GLU A 4 6.57 -6.19 -10.49
C GLU A 4 5.36 -5.85 -9.62
N GLU A 5 5.13 -4.56 -9.48
CA GLU A 5 3.92 -4.01 -8.91
C GLU A 5 2.85 -4.13 -9.98
N ILE A 6 1.89 -5.01 -9.73
CA ILE A 6 0.87 -5.40 -10.72
C ILE A 6 -0.24 -4.35 -10.75
N PHE A 7 -0.55 -3.81 -9.56
CA PHE A 7 -1.56 -2.78 -9.41
C PHE A 7 -1.20 -1.89 -8.23
N SER A 8 -1.42 -0.59 -8.43
CA SER A 8 -1.23 0.44 -7.42
C SER A 8 -2.42 1.37 -7.41
N LYS A 9 -2.96 1.68 -6.23
CA LYS A 9 -3.99 2.69 -6.07
C LYS A 9 -3.76 3.56 -4.85
N VAL A 10 -3.87 4.86 -5.04
CA VAL A 10 -3.78 5.85 -3.98
C VAL A 10 -5.18 6.36 -3.63
N LEU A 11 -5.51 6.38 -2.34
CA LEU A 11 -6.72 7.00 -1.81
C LEU A 11 -6.36 8.08 -0.80
N ARG A 12 -6.80 9.32 -1.06
CA ARG A 12 -6.65 10.43 -0.10
C ARG A 12 -7.88 10.52 0.78
N ALA A 13 -7.69 10.60 2.09
CA ALA A 13 -8.73 10.70 3.10
C ALA A 13 -8.34 11.74 4.16
N GLY A 14 -8.57 13.02 3.84
CA GLY A 14 -8.19 14.13 4.71
C GLY A 14 -6.67 14.22 4.90
N ARG A 15 -6.20 14.09 6.15
CA ARG A 15 -4.75 14.11 6.49
C ARG A 15 -4.07 12.74 6.30
N ARG A 16 -4.78 11.75 5.80
CA ARG A 16 -4.27 10.40 5.55
C ARG A 16 -4.22 10.13 4.05
N THR A 17 -3.20 9.40 3.65
CA THR A 17 -3.07 8.83 2.30
C THR A 17 -2.91 7.33 2.46
N TYR A 18 -3.74 6.56 1.78
CA TYR A 18 -3.65 5.11 1.71
C TYR A 18 -3.07 4.70 0.36
N PHE A 19 -2.12 3.78 0.39
CA PHE A 19 -1.52 3.14 -0.77
C PHE A 19 -1.90 1.67 -0.75
N PHE A 20 -2.52 1.21 -1.82
CA PHE A 20 -2.95 -0.18 -2.02
C PHE A 20 -2.11 -0.78 -3.15
N ASP A 21 -1.15 -1.64 -2.78
CA ASP A 21 -0.20 -2.22 -3.72
C ASP A 21 -0.43 -3.73 -3.83
N VAL A 22 -0.71 -4.23 -5.04
CA VAL A 22 -0.78 -5.66 -5.33
C VAL A 22 0.53 -6.08 -6.00
N ARG A 23 1.18 -7.09 -5.44
CA ARG A 23 2.50 -7.57 -5.91
C ARG A 23 2.51 -9.08 -6.04
N ALA A 24 3.24 -9.58 -7.02
CA ALA A 24 3.57 -11.00 -7.13
C ALA A 24 4.69 -11.39 -6.17
N THR A 25 4.63 -12.63 -5.70
CA THR A 25 5.76 -13.35 -5.11
C THR A 25 6.52 -14.09 -6.20
N LYS A 26 7.70 -14.62 -5.86
CA LYS A 26 8.47 -15.47 -6.78
C LYS A 26 7.73 -16.75 -7.20
N ALA A 27 6.73 -17.18 -6.43
CA ALA A 27 5.95 -18.38 -6.69
C ALA A 27 4.64 -18.09 -7.45
N ASP A 28 4.51 -16.90 -8.04
CA ASP A 28 3.30 -16.45 -8.77
C ASP A 28 2.02 -16.32 -7.90
N ASP A 29 2.15 -16.44 -6.57
CA ASP A 29 1.12 -15.99 -5.63
C ASP A 29 1.15 -14.47 -5.50
N TYR A 30 0.01 -13.89 -5.15
CA TYR A 30 -0.11 -12.45 -4.98
C TYR A 30 -0.43 -12.04 -3.54
N TYR A 31 0.01 -10.85 -3.15
CA TYR A 31 -0.32 -10.24 -1.86
C TYR A 31 -0.68 -8.77 -2.01
N LEU A 32 -1.57 -8.31 -1.13
CA LEU A 32 -1.93 -6.90 -1.02
C LEU A 32 -1.15 -6.27 0.12
N THR A 33 -0.53 -5.13 -0.12
CA THR A 33 0.04 -4.26 0.91
C THR A 33 -0.80 -3.01 1.00
N ILE A 34 -1.20 -2.65 2.23
CA ILE A 34 -1.88 -1.39 2.52
C ILE A 34 -0.95 -0.56 3.39
N THR A 35 -0.58 0.62 2.91
CA THR A 35 0.23 1.59 3.65
C THR A 35 -0.60 2.83 3.95
N GLU A 36 -0.68 3.22 5.23
CA GLU A 36 -1.26 4.49 5.65
C GLU A 36 -0.14 5.49 5.97
N SER A 37 -0.17 6.63 5.31
CA SER A 37 0.67 7.80 5.62
C SER A 37 -0.17 8.90 6.23
N LYS A 38 0.32 9.54 7.29
CA LYS A 38 -0.34 10.68 7.94
C LYS A 38 0.48 11.94 7.74
N LYS A 39 -0.16 12.99 7.23
CA LYS A 39 0.38 14.35 7.16
C LYS A 39 0.27 14.97 8.56
N LEU A 40 1.41 15.24 9.18
CA LEU A 40 1.50 15.96 10.45
C LEU A 40 1.83 17.42 10.18
N GLN A 41 0.98 18.32 10.68
CA GLN A 41 1.22 19.76 10.67
C GLN A 41 1.72 20.13 12.06
N THR A 42 3.02 20.38 12.20
CA THR A 42 3.60 20.91 13.44
C THR A 42 3.44 22.43 13.44
N THR A 43 3.26 23.03 14.61
CA THR A 43 3.02 24.47 14.85
C THR A 43 4.07 25.43 14.27
N MET A 44 5.17 24.93 13.71
CA MET A 44 6.22 25.72 13.04
C MET A 44 6.19 25.57 11.50
N ASP A 45 5.01 25.35 10.91
CA ASP A 45 4.75 25.24 9.46
C ASP A 45 5.55 24.18 8.67
N ARG A 46 6.28 23.30 9.35
CA ARG A 46 6.86 22.12 8.72
C ARG A 46 5.81 21.02 8.66
N THR A 47 5.34 20.76 7.44
CA THR A 47 4.55 19.56 7.17
C THR A 47 5.50 18.37 7.10
N THR A 48 5.34 17.41 8.00
CA THR A 48 6.05 16.13 7.94
C THR A 48 5.08 15.01 7.59
N THR A 49 5.37 14.25 6.55
CA THR A 49 4.63 13.03 6.22
C THR A 49 5.34 11.83 6.82
N LYS A 50 4.61 10.97 7.55
CA LYS A 50 5.15 9.70 8.07
C LYS A 50 4.25 8.54 7.66
N ASN A 51 4.86 7.44 7.26
CA ASN A 51 4.16 6.15 7.15
C ASN A 51 3.89 5.67 8.57
N ILE A 52 2.62 5.50 8.91
CA ILE A 52 2.20 5.16 10.28
C ILE A 52 1.82 3.70 10.42
N LYS A 53 1.43 3.03 9.33
CA LYS A 53 1.11 1.61 9.36
C LYS A 53 1.29 1.00 7.97
N SER A 54 1.88 -0.18 7.91
CA SER A 54 1.93 -1.01 6.71
C SER A 54 1.56 -2.43 7.11
N ILE A 55 0.62 -3.04 6.39
CA ILE A 55 0.21 -4.43 6.59
C ILE A 55 0.18 -5.09 5.21
N SER A 56 0.80 -6.26 5.12
CA SER A 56 0.72 -7.13 3.95
C SER A 56 -0.11 -8.36 4.26
N ILE A 57 -1.08 -8.68 3.38
CA ILE A 57 -1.95 -9.84 3.50
C ILE A 57 -1.68 -10.75 2.30
N LYS A 58 -1.16 -11.96 2.57
CA LYS A 58 -0.75 -12.95 1.56
C LYS A 58 -1.89 -13.87 1.10
N LYS A 59 -3.07 -13.82 1.75
CA LYS A 59 -4.13 -14.83 1.59
C LYS A 59 -5.19 -14.52 0.52
N ILE A 60 -5.15 -13.35 -0.12
CA ILE A 60 -6.28 -12.85 -0.90
C ILE A 60 -6.41 -13.54 -2.27
N LEU A 61 -5.36 -14.16 -2.82
CA LEU A 61 -5.35 -14.48 -4.25
C LEU A 61 -5.05 -15.94 -4.67
N PRO A 62 -5.39 -17.01 -3.90
CA PRO A 62 -5.35 -18.36 -4.46
C PRO A 62 -6.40 -18.59 -5.57
N ASN A 63 -7.39 -17.70 -5.73
CA ASN A 63 -8.52 -17.87 -6.65
C ASN A 63 -8.59 -16.87 -7.82
N LEU A 64 -7.56 -16.05 -8.04
CA LEU A 64 -7.57 -15.13 -9.19
C LEU A 64 -7.37 -15.85 -10.55
N LYS A 65 -7.08 -17.17 -10.54
CA LYS A 65 -6.91 -18.02 -11.74
C LYS A 65 -8.24 -18.57 -12.32
N LYS A 66 -9.39 -17.94 -12.02
CA LYS A 66 -10.71 -18.34 -12.57
C LYS A 66 -11.53 -17.16 -13.05
N PHE A 67 -11.02 -16.43 -14.05
CA PHE A 67 -11.81 -15.76 -15.08
C PHE A 67 -10.99 -15.74 -16.37
#